data_AF-A0A1C2Y3G3-F1
#
_entry.id   AF-A0A1C2Y3G3-F1
#
_cell.length_a   1.000
_cell.length_b   1.000
_cell.length_c   1.000
_cell.angle_alpha   90.00
_cell.angle_beta   90.00
_cell.angle_gamma   90.00
#
_symmetry.space_group_name_H-M   'P 1'
#
loop_
_entity.id
_entity.type
_entity.pdbx_description
1 polymer ?
#
loop_
_entity_poly.entity_id
_entity_poly.type
_entity_poly.pdbx_seq_one_letter_code
_entity_poly.pdbx_strand_id
1 'polypeptide(L)' 'MKKKSLNDKLEKEKEKLHMLGEEAIKKGIPLREDEAFMKQNRKVDELVYKIQKEKEKLKKNQKER' A
#
# COMPACT_ATOMS: atom_id res chain seq x y z
N MET A 1 -13.73 -2.55 -15.92
CA MET A 1 -13.37 -1.17 -15.52
C MET A 1 -13.09 -0.95 -14.02
N LYS A 2 -13.23 -1.94 -13.11
CA LYS A 2 -13.08 -1.75 -11.64
C LYS A 2 -11.65 -1.66 -11.08
N LYS A 3 -10.61 -2.00 -11.85
CA LYS A 3 -9.20 -2.00 -11.34
C LYS A 3 -8.62 -0.58 -11.21
N LYS A 4 -9.04 0.37 -12.06
CA LYS A 4 -8.55 1.76 -12.00
C LYS A 4 -8.91 2.43 -10.67
N SER A 5 -10.12 2.24 -10.15
CA SER A 5 -10.56 2.88 -8.91
C SER A 5 -9.85 2.35 -7.65
N LEU A 6 -9.45 1.07 -7.63
CA LEU A 6 -8.65 0.52 -6.53
C LEU A 6 -7.22 1.02 -6.56
N ASN A 7 -6.64 1.12 -7.75
CA ASN A 7 -5.28 1.63 -7.92
C ASN A 7 -5.21 3.13 -7.57
N ASP A 8 -6.19 3.92 -8.01
CA ASP A 8 -6.30 5.36 -7.70
C ASP A 8 -6.45 5.61 -6.19
N LYS A 9 -7.28 4.81 -5.51
CA LYS A 9 -7.41 4.85 -4.04
C LYS A 9 -6.11 4.46 -3.34
N LEU A 10 -5.42 3.44 -3.84
CA LEU A 10 -4.14 3.00 -3.30
C LEU A 10 -3.07 4.08 -3.47
N GLU A 11 -3.04 4.75 -4.61
CA GLU A 11 -2.10 5.82 -4.91
C GLU A 11 -2.31 7.01 -3.97
N LYS A 12 -3.57 7.43 -3.75
CA LYS A 12 -3.90 8.48 -2.77
C LYS A 12 -3.54 8.11 -1.33
N GLU A 13 -3.78 6.87 -0.92
CA GLU A 13 -3.40 6.41 0.42
C GLU A 13 -1.87 6.32 0.57
N LYS A 14 -1.16 5.91 -0.49
CA LYS A 14 0.31 5.91 -0.51
C LYS A 14 0.89 7.32 -0.49
N GLU A 15 0.30 8.26 -1.21
CA GLU A 15 0.75 9.65 -1.24
C GLU A 15 0.60 10.30 0.14
N LYS A 16 -0.51 10.04 0.84
CA LYS A 16 -0.69 10.45 2.23
C LYS A 16 0.35 9.81 3.18
N LEU A 17 0.61 8.52 3.03
CA LEU A 17 1.70 7.86 3.78
C LEU A 17 3.06 8.48 3.47
N HIS A 18 3.31 8.86 2.22
CA HIS A 18 4.57 9.50 1.83
C HIS A 18 4.72 10.85 2.52
N MET A 19 3.68 11.69 2.53
CA MET A 19 3.71 12.99 3.23
C MET A 19 3.94 12.82 4.75
N LEU A 20 3.19 11.91 5.39
CA LEU A 20 3.40 11.60 6.82
C LEU A 20 4.81 11.04 7.07
N GLY A 21 5.30 10.24 6.13
CA GLY A 21 6.63 9.67 6.12
C GLY A 21 7.73 10.73 6.10
N GLU A 22 7.64 11.65 5.14
CA GLU A 22 8.57 12.78 4.99
C GLU A 22 8.53 13.71 6.19
N GLU A 23 7.35 14.00 6.75
CA GLU A 23 7.23 14.80 7.97
C GLU A 23 7.89 14.15 9.17
N ALA A 24 7.69 12.85 9.37
CA ALA A 24 8.31 12.11 10.46
C ALA A 24 9.83 12.00 10.27
N ILE A 25 10.32 11.77 9.04
CA ILE A 25 11.75 11.80 8.71
C ILE A 25 12.33 13.19 9.01
N LYS A 26 11.65 14.26 8.61
CA LYS A 26 12.06 15.65 8.86
C LYS A 26 12.08 16.00 10.35
N LYS A 27 11.16 15.43 11.13
CA LYS A 27 11.12 15.55 12.59
C LYS A 27 12.08 14.58 13.31
N GLY A 28 12.70 13.65 12.59
CA GLY A 28 13.56 12.61 13.17
C GLY A 28 12.80 11.56 13.99
N ILE A 29 11.48 11.44 13.80
CA ILE A 29 10.61 10.55 14.56
C ILE A 29 10.51 9.20 13.82
N PRO A 30 10.66 8.07 14.53
CA PRO A 30 10.43 6.76 13.95
C PRO A 30 8.98 6.60 13.47
N LEU A 31 8.80 6.30 12.18
CA LEU A 31 7.50 6.01 11.56
C LEU A 31 6.69 4.91 12.28
N ARG A 32 7.38 4.04 13.02
CA ARG A 32 6.77 2.97 13.82
C ARG A 32 6.09 3.47 15.10
N GLU A 33 6.50 4.62 15.62
CA GLU A 33 5.88 5.23 16.81
C GLU A 33 4.65 6.05 16.45
N ASP A 34 4.51 6.42 15.18
CA ASP A 34 3.32 7.12 14.69
C ASP A 34 2.17 6.14 14.46
N GLU A 35 1.24 6.11 15.40
CA GLU A 35 0.08 5.22 15.36
C GLU A 35 -0.85 5.54 14.17
N ALA A 36 -0.89 6.79 13.72
CA ALA A 36 -1.67 7.20 12.55
C ALA A 36 -1.03 6.68 11.25
N PHE A 37 0.30 6.78 11.15
CA PHE A 37 1.10 6.18 10.09
C PHE A 37 0.92 4.67 10.05
N MET A 38 1.01 3.98 11.20
CA MET A 38 0.84 2.53 11.28
C MET A 38 -0.58 2.08 10.88
N LYS A 39 -1.63 2.81 11.30
CA LYS A 39 -3.01 2.52 10.89
C LYS A 39 -3.21 2.69 9.39
N GLN A 40 -2.62 3.73 8.80
CA GLN A 40 -2.72 3.95 7.36
C GLN A 40 -1.86 2.96 6.56
N ASN A 41 -0.68 2.61 7.08
CA ASN A 41 0.23 1.65 6.48
C ASN A 41 -0.42 0.27 6.40
N ARG A 42 -1.12 -0.15 7.45
CA ARG A 42 -1.88 -1.41 7.47
C ARG A 42 -2.96 -1.48 6.38
N LYS A 43 -3.68 -0.37 6.13
CA LYS A 43 -4.70 -0.31 5.06
C LYS A 43 -4.07 -0.43 3.68
N VAL A 44 -2.95 0.26 3.45
CA VAL A 44 -2.20 0.17 2.19
C VAL A 44 -1.63 -1.23 2.00
N ASP A 45 -1.05 -1.83 3.04
CA ASP A 45 -0.51 -3.20 3.00
C ASP A 45 -1.60 -4.22 2.67
N GLU A 46 -2.80 -4.13 3.26
CA GLU A 46 -3.92 -5.02 2.94
C GLU A 46 -4.37 -4.91 1.48
N LEU A 47 -4.39 -3.69 0.93
CA LEU A 47 -4.75 -3.46 -0.48
C LEU A 47 -3.67 -3.99 -1.43
N VAL A 48 -2.40 -3.72 -1.13
CA VAL A 48 -1.26 -4.25 -1.90
C VAL A 48 -1.26 -5.77 -1.85
N TYR A 49 -1.44 -6.36 -0.68
CA TYR A 49 -1.46 -7.81 -0.49
C TYR A 49 -2.56 -8.48 -1.33
N LYS A 50 -3.78 -7.91 -1.36
CA LYS A 50 -4.86 -8.42 -2.22
C LYS A 50 -4.49 -8.37 -3.70
N ILE A 51 -3.94 -7.25 -4.18
CA ILE A 51 -3.49 -7.09 -5.57
C ILE A 51 -2.37 -8.07 -5.90
N GLN A 52 -1.42 -8.24 -5.00
CA GLN A 52 -0.24 -9.08 -5.18
C GLN A 52 -0.65 -10.56 -5.19
N LYS A 53 -1.54 -10.98 -4.28
CA LYS A 53 -2.13 -12.31 -4.25
C LYS A 53 -2.93 -12.65 -5.50
N GLU A 54 -3.71 -11.70 -6.04
CA GLU A 54 -4.38 -11.88 -7.34
C GLU A 54 -3.35 -12.03 -8.48
N LYS A 55 -2.30 -11.20 -8.51
CA LYS A 55 -1.23 -11.30 -9.50
C LYS A 55 -0.47 -12.63 -9.41
N GLU A 56 -0.18 -13.11 -8.21
CA GLU A 56 0.50 -14.40 -8.00
C GLU A 56 -0.36 -15.58 -8.47
N LYS A 57 -1.66 -15.57 -8.18
CA LYS A 57 -2.59 -16.60 -8.70
C LYS A 57 -2.61 -16.61 -10.24
N LEU A 58 -2.66 -15.43 -10.87
CA LEU A 58 -2.60 -15.32 -12.32
C LEU A 58 -1.26 -15.82 -12.89
N LYS A 59 -0.14 -15.53 -12.22
CA LYS A 59 1.19 -16.01 -12.64
C LYS A 59 1.34 -17.52 -12.53
N LYS A 60 0.76 -18.17 -11.50
CA LYS A 60 0.78 -19.64 -11.38
C LYS A 60 0.01 -20.29 -12.54
N ASN A 61 -1.18 -19.80 -12.87
CA ASN A 61 -1.98 -20.33 -13.98
C ASN A 61 -1.34 -20.13 -15.37
N GLN A 62 -0.38 -19.21 -15.53
CA GLN A 62 0.34 -19.00 -16.79
C GLN A 62 1.60 -19.85 -16.93
N LYS A 63 2.11 -20.44 -15.85
CA LYS A 63 3.30 -21.31 -15.88
C LYS A 63 2.99 -22.79 -16.12
N GLU A 64 1.72 -23.19 -16.03
CA GLU A 64 1.26 -24.57 -16.26
C GLU A 64 0.62 -24.78 -17.65
N ARG A 65 0.85 -23.88 -18.62
CA ARG A 65 0.42 -24.07 -20.02
C ARG A 65 1.59 -24.25 -20.95
#